data_AF-A0A7V7DDU0-F1
#
_entry.id   AF-A0A7V7DDU0-F1
#
_cell.length_a   1.000
_cell.length_b   1.000
_cell.length_c   1.000
_cell.angle_alpha   90.00
_cell.angle_beta   90.00
_cell.angle_gamma   90.00
#
_symmetry.space_group_name_H-M   'P 1'
#
loop_
_entity.id
_entity.type
_entity.pdbx_description
1 polymer ?
#
loop_
_entity_poly.entity_id
_entity_poly.type
_entity_poly.pdbx_seq_one_letter_code
_entity_poly.pdbx_strand_id
1 'polypeptide(L)'
;GPACLIPSQSVRLYQLAVEKRWDEAMDLQRKLWRLNHVFAKYNLAACIKGGLELQGFPVGDPLPPQTKLTQEALEEIEQTLKSVGAL
;
A
#
# COMPACT_ATOMS: atom_id res chain seq x y z
N GLY A 1 3.31 6.70 -3.81
CA GLY A 1 3.74 6.00 -2.58
C GLY A 1 2.59 5.19 -2.02
N PRO A 2 2.72 4.54 -0.85
CA PRO A 2 1.67 3.68 -0.27
C PRO A 2 0.32 4.37 -0.11
N ALA A 3 0.31 5.68 0.15
CA ALA A 3 -0.91 6.48 0.27
C ALA A 3 -1.86 6.42 -0.95
N CYS A 4 -1.36 6.04 -2.13
CA CYS A 4 -2.21 5.81 -3.31
C CYS A 4 -3.15 4.61 -3.14
N LEU A 5 -2.76 3.61 -2.33
CA LEU A 5 -3.56 2.42 -2.05
C LEU A 5 -4.29 2.50 -0.71
N ILE A 6 -3.78 3.28 0.24
CA ILE A 6 -4.32 3.40 1.61
C ILE A 6 -4.57 4.88 2.00
N PRO A 7 -5.33 5.65 1.22
CA PRO A 7 -5.47 7.09 1.44
C PRO A 7 -6.11 7.41 2.80
N SER A 8 -7.21 6.73 3.17
CA SER A 8 -7.92 6.95 4.43
C SER A 8 -7.05 6.65 5.65
N GLN A 9 -6.29 5.56 5.61
CA GLN A 9 -5.37 5.16 6.68
C GLN A 9 -4.20 6.14 6.79
N SER A 10 -3.69 6.63 5.65
CA SER A 10 -2.62 7.64 5.62
C SER A 10 -3.08 8.96 6.24
N VAL A 11 -4.30 9.41 5.91
CA VAL A 11 -4.91 10.59 6.52
C VAL A 11 -5.12 10.38 8.02
N ARG A 12 -5.58 9.21 8.46
CA ARG A 12 -5.75 8.90 9.88
C ARG A 12 -4.42 8.97 10.64
N LEU A 13 -3.35 8.43 10.07
CA LEU A 13 -2.02 8.53 10.65
C LEU A 13 -1.56 9.99 10.77
N TYR A 14 -1.76 10.78 9.72
CA TYR A 14 -1.45 12.21 9.74
C TYR A 14 -2.22 12.96 10.85
N GLN A 15 -3.52 12.69 11.00
CA GLN A 15 -4.35 13.30 12.05
C GLN A 15 -3.83 12.96 13.46
N LEU A 16 -3.49 11.69 13.72
CA LEU A 16 -2.92 11.28 15.01
C LEU A 16 -1.61 12.01 15.32
N ALA A 17 -0.76 12.21 14.32
CA ALA A 17 0.49 12.97 14.48
C ALA A 17 0.23 14.46 14.76
N VAL A 18 -0.72 15.09 14.07
CA VAL A 18 -1.13 16.49 14.31
C VAL A 18 -1.71 16.66 15.73
N GLU A 19 -2.50 15.70 16.18
CA GLU A 19 -3.06 15.64 17.55
C GLU A 19 -2.02 15.27 18.62
N LYS A 20 -0.76 15.00 18.24
CA LYS A 20 0.32 14.53 19.11
C LYS A 20 0.01 13.22 19.85
N ARG A 21 -0.87 12.38 19.28
CA ARG A 21 -1.23 11.06 19.81
C ARG A 21 -0.22 10.01 19.32
N TRP A 22 1.01 10.14 19.78
CA TRP A 22 2.16 9.42 19.25
C TRP A 22 2.05 7.90 19.40
N ASP A 23 1.51 7.40 20.50
CA ASP A 23 1.38 5.95 20.72
C ASP A 23 0.45 5.32 19.68
N GLU A 24 -0.74 5.90 19.48
CA GLU A 24 -1.68 5.47 18.45
C GLU A 24 -1.14 5.66 17.04
N ALA A 25 -0.43 6.75 16.79
CA ALA A 25 0.23 6.99 15.51
C ALA A 25 1.25 5.90 15.21
N MET A 26 2.08 5.52 16.19
CA MET A 26 3.09 4.47 16.05
C MET A 26 2.47 3.08 15.89
N ASP A 27 1.38 2.80 16.60
CA ASP A 27 0.62 1.55 16.43
C ASP A 27 0.04 1.42 15.02
N LEU A 28 -0.56 2.49 14.49
CA LEU A 28 -1.06 2.52 13.13
C LEU A 28 0.09 2.44 12.11
N GLN A 29 1.14 3.23 12.29
CA GLN A 29 2.31 3.23 11.42
C GLN A 29 2.92 1.84 11.28
N ARG A 30 3.06 1.08 12.38
CA ARG A 30 3.58 -0.30 12.34
C ARG A 30 2.73 -1.23 11.48
N LYS A 31 1.40 -1.06 11.47
CA LYS A 31 0.50 -1.83 10.60
C LYS A 31 0.69 -1.43 9.13
N LEU A 32 0.70 -0.12 8.85
CA LEU A 32 0.84 0.39 7.48
C LEU A 32 2.23 0.12 6.88
N TRP A 33 3.26 -0.01 7.72
CA TRP A 33 4.64 -0.29 7.29
C TRP A 33 4.79 -1.60 6.52
N ARG A 34 3.90 -2.57 6.73
CA ARG A 34 3.88 -3.83 5.96
C ARG A 34 3.77 -3.59 4.46
N LEU A 35 3.01 -2.58 4.03
CA LEU A 35 2.89 -2.23 2.62
C LEU A 35 4.22 -1.70 2.04
N ASN A 36 5.00 -0.96 2.84
CA ASN A 36 6.33 -0.51 2.43
C ASN A 36 7.32 -1.68 2.27
N HIS A 37 7.22 -2.73 3.10
CA HIS A 37 8.03 -3.93 2.91
C HIS A 37 7.72 -4.61 1.57
N VAL A 38 6.44 -4.75 1.22
CA VAL A 38 6.03 -5.31 -0.09
C VAL A 38 6.56 -4.44 -1.23
N PHE A 39 6.48 -3.11 -1.10
CA PHE A 39 6.99 -2.17 -2.11
C PHE A 39 8.51 -2.08 -2.20
N ALA A 40 9.24 -2.51 -1.17
CA ALA A 40 10.70 -2.61 -1.20
C ALA A 40 11.15 -3.97 -1.78
N LYS A 41 10.38 -5.03 -1.50
CA LYS A 41 10.60 -6.38 -2.04
C LYS A 41 10.32 -6.45 -3.54
N TYR A 42 9.30 -5.74 -4.00
CA TYR A 42 8.87 -5.68 -5.39
C TYR A 42 9.03 -4.28 -5.96
N ASN A 43 9.02 -4.13 -7.28
CA ASN A 43 9.14 -2.83 -7.92
C ASN A 43 7.95 -1.90 -7.56
N LEU A 44 8.22 -0.72 -7.00
CA LEU A 44 7.23 0.24 -6.52
C LEU A 44 6.14 0.57 -7.55
N ALA A 45 6.53 0.85 -8.80
CA ALA A 45 5.58 1.19 -9.85
C ALA A 45 4.62 0.03 -10.15
N ALA A 46 5.14 -1.20 -10.17
CA ALA A 46 4.35 -2.41 -10.37
C ALA A 46 3.40 -2.68 -9.20
N CYS A 47 3.86 -2.49 -7.96
CA CYS A 47 3.02 -2.61 -6.77
C CYS A 47 1.84 -1.63 -6.73
N ILE A 48 2.09 -0.36 -7.06
CA ILE A 48 1.02 0.65 -7.06
C ILE A 48 -0.03 0.29 -8.12
N LYS A 49 0.40 -0.06 -9.34
CA LYS A 49 -0.56 -0.41 -10.40
C LYS A 49 -1.34 -1.69 -10.08
N GLY A 50 -0.65 -2.74 -9.62
CA GLY A 50 -1.32 -3.98 -9.19
C GLY A 50 -2.30 -3.77 -8.04
N GLY A 51 -1.93 -2.95 -7.04
CA GLY A 51 -2.83 -2.62 -5.93
C GLY A 51 -4.07 -1.82 -6.36
N LEU A 52 -3.91 -0.87 -7.30
CA LEU A 52 -5.03 -0.10 -7.84
C LEU A 52 -5.98 -0.98 -8.67
N GLU A 53 -5.44 -1.90 -9.46
CA GLU A 53 -6.25 -2.90 -10.18
C GLU A 53 -7.06 -3.78 -9.23
N LEU A 54 -6.44 -4.27 -8.13
CA LEU A 54 -7.14 -5.03 -7.09
C LEU A 54 -8.29 -4.23 -6.44
N GLN A 55 -8.14 -2.92 -6.34
CA GLN A 55 -9.16 -1.99 -5.82
C GLN A 55 -10.20 -1.58 -6.88
N GLY A 56 -10.13 -2.13 -8.09
CA GLY A 56 -11.09 -1.88 -9.18
C GLY A 56 -10.78 -0.65 -10.04
N PHE A 57 -9.57 -0.07 -9.95
CA PHE A 57 -9.13 1.02 -10.81
C PHE A 57 -8.33 0.47 -12.01
N PRO A 58 -8.83 0.59 -13.25
CA PRO A 58 -8.16 0.05 -14.43
C PRO A 58 -7.02 0.97 -14.87
N VAL A 59 -5.81 0.74 -14.34
CA VAL A 59 -4.61 1.54 -14.60
C VAL A 59 -3.60 0.84 -15.52
N GLY A 60 -3.85 -0.43 -15.82
CA GLY A 60 -3.05 -1.29 -16.69
C GLY A 60 -1.65 -1.57 -16.14
N ASP A 61 -0.87 -2.28 -16.96
CA ASP A 61 0.48 -2.70 -16.59
C ASP A 61 1.48 -1.54 -16.51
N PRO A 62 2.59 -1.71 -15.77
CA PRO A 62 3.72 -0.79 -15.83
C PRO A 62 4.30 -0.68 -17.25
N LEU A 63 4.81 0.50 -17.58
CA LEU A 63 5.54 0.71 -18.84
C LEU A 63 6.97 0.16 -18.74
N PRO A 64 7.54 -0.38 -19.84
CA PRO A 64 8.95 -0.76 -19.88
C PRO A 64 9.87 0.42 -19.47
N PRO A 65 11.00 0.15 -18.78
CA PRO A 65 11.59 -1.16 -18.48
C PRO A 65 11.00 -1.86 -17.24
N GLN A 66 9.96 -1.29 -16.62
CA GLN A 66 9.37 -1.86 -15.41
C GLN A 66 8.62 -3.14 -15.75
N THR A 67 8.93 -4.22 -15.03
CA THR A 67 8.28 -5.51 -15.20
C THR A 67 6.93 -5.55 -14.49
N LYS A 68 6.03 -6.37 -15.02
CA LYS A 68 4.77 -6.73 -14.36
C LYS A 68 5.06 -7.52 -13.08
N LEU A 69 4.11 -7.48 -12.15
CA LEU A 69 4.15 -8.34 -10.98
C LEU A 69 3.89 -9.80 -11.35
N THR A 70 4.47 -10.73 -10.60
CA THR A 70 4.07 -12.13 -10.64
C THR A 70 2.76 -12.33 -9.88
N GLN A 71 2.13 -13.49 -10.07
CA GLN A 71 0.89 -13.82 -9.37
C GLN A 71 1.08 -13.87 -7.85
N GLU A 72 2.22 -14.41 -7.38
CA GLU A 72 2.55 -14.48 -5.96
C GLU A 72 2.71 -13.07 -5.35
N ALA A 73 3.28 -12.14 -6.11
CA ALA A 73 3.42 -10.76 -5.66
C ALA A 73 2.06 -10.04 -5.57
N LEU A 74 1.15 -10.32 -6.50
CA LEU A 74 -0.22 -9.79 -6.46
C LEU A 74 -0.99 -10.32 -5.24
N GLU A 75 -0.88 -11.61 -4.94
CA GLU A 75 -1.50 -12.22 -3.76
C GLU A 75 -0.95 -11.62 -2.45
N GLU A 76 0.36 -11.39 -2.35
CA GLU A 76 0.96 -10.76 -1.17
C GLU A 76 0.49 -9.31 -0.98
N ILE A 77 0.34 -8.55 -2.08
CA ILE A 77 -0.24 -7.20 -2.04
C ILE A 77 -1.69 -7.26 -1.59
N GLU A 78 -2.50 -8.17 -2.16
CA GLU A 78 -3.91 -8.33 -1.81
C GLU A 78 -4.10 -8.61 -0.32
N GLN A 79 -3.34 -9.58 0.22
CA GLN A 79 -3.38 -9.91 1.65
C GLN A 79 -2.95 -8.72 2.52
N THR A 80 -1.93 -7.98 2.09
CA THR A 80 -1.48 -6.79 2.81
C THR A 80 -2.55 -5.71 2.83
N LEU A 81 -3.24 -5.44 1.71
CA LEU A 81 -4.33 -4.48 1.61
C LEU A 81 -5.54 -4.88 2.48
N LYS A 82 -5.94 -6.16 2.46
CA LYS A 82 -6.98 -6.68 3.37
C LYS A 82 -6.60 -6.47 4.84
N SER A 83 -5.34 -6.74 5.20
CA SER A 83 -4.87 -6.60 6.60
C SER A 83 -4.92 -5.17 7.14
N VAL A 84 -4.96 -4.16 6.27
CA VAL A 84 -5.07 -2.74 6.63
C VAL A 84 -6.44 -2.14 6.29
N GLY A 85 -7.41 -2.97 5.88
CA GLY A 85 -8.78 -2.55 5.57
C GLY A 85 -8.88 -1.68 4.33
N ALA A 86 -8.11 -1.98 3.28
CA ALA A 86 -8.07 -1.24 2.03
C ALA A 86 -8.57 -2.03 0.82
N LEU A 87 -9.12 -3.22 1.07
CA LEU A 87 -9.84 -4.08 0.13
C LEU A 87 -10.96 -4.78 0.89
#